data_AF-A0AAU5MA05-F1
#
_entry.id   AF-A0AAU5MA05-F1
#
_cell.length_a   1.000
_cell.length_b   1.000
_cell.length_c   1.000
_cell.angle_alpha   90.00
_cell.angle_beta   90.00
_cell.angle_gamma   90.00
#
_symmetry.space_group_name_H-M   'P 1'
#
loop_
_entity.id
_entity.type
_entity.pdbx_description
1 polymer ?
#
loop_
_entity_poly.entity_id
_entity_poly.type
_entity_poly.pdbx_seq_one_letter_code
_entity_poly.pdbx_strand_id
1 'polypeptide(L)'
;MSSRRFRLIRHQDVSGVSGTGPVAEGVQFTDGSVALRWYGDYPTTTVWDGIDSVIAIHGHGGATEVEWLDPEPGPDPDLKLPPRESLPPRPWPDLHSTPEPQDPDPLHHDVDGVRRSDRDLAADRGFGPEGDFDRGKRGAAPPSTWTSYRVFR
;
A
#
# COMPACT_ATOMS: atom_id res chain seq x y z
N MET A 1 -13.30 -16.97 13.24
CA MET A 1 -11.87 -17.19 13.48
C MET A 1 -11.22 -15.85 13.78
N SER A 2 -10.08 -15.81 14.47
CA SER A 2 -9.25 -14.63 14.65
C SER A 2 -8.13 -14.61 13.62
N SER A 3 -7.63 -13.41 13.31
CA SER A 3 -6.38 -13.28 12.58
C SER A 3 -5.20 -13.69 13.47
N ARG A 4 -4.10 -14.12 12.85
CA ARG A 4 -2.90 -14.58 13.55
C ARG A 4 -1.71 -13.72 13.20
N ARG A 5 -1.04 -13.18 14.20
CA ARG A 5 0.18 -12.39 14.03
C ARG A 5 1.41 -13.29 13.98
N PHE A 6 2.39 -12.87 13.21
CA PHE A 6 3.68 -13.52 13.10
C PHE A 6 4.81 -12.53 12.85
N ARG A 7 6.04 -13.02 12.96
CA ARG A 7 7.26 -12.34 12.52
C ARG A 7 8.01 -13.19 11.50
N LEU A 8 8.75 -12.54 10.62
CA LEU A 8 9.75 -13.22 9.80
C LEU A 8 11.11 -13.09 10.47
N ILE A 9 11.69 -14.23 10.82
CA ILE A 9 13.01 -14.33 11.45
C ILE A 9 14.02 -14.76 10.40
N ARG A 10 14.97 -13.89 10.09
CA ARG A 10 16.04 -14.12 9.12
C ARG A 10 17.29 -14.62 9.83
N HIS A 11 17.66 -15.88 9.59
CA HIS A 11 18.88 -16.48 10.13
C HIS A 11 20.11 -16.17 9.28
N GLN A 12 19.93 -16.03 7.97
CA GLN A 12 21.03 -15.71 7.05
C GLN A 12 20.58 -14.66 6.04
N ASP A 13 21.29 -13.53 6.00
CA ASP A 13 21.04 -12.47 5.02
C ASP A 13 21.70 -12.79 3.67
N VAL A 14 21.03 -13.63 2.87
CA VAL A 14 21.52 -14.02 1.54
C VAL A 14 21.54 -12.87 0.53
N SER A 15 20.75 -11.80 0.75
CA SER A 15 20.70 -10.65 -0.15
C SER A 15 21.67 -9.53 0.25
N GLY A 16 22.08 -9.49 1.52
CA GLY A 16 22.90 -8.40 2.07
C GLY A 16 22.14 -7.08 2.28
N VAL A 17 20.80 -7.13 2.22
CA VAL A 17 19.94 -5.93 2.28
C VAL A 17 19.26 -5.79 3.64
N SER A 18 18.76 -6.90 4.19
CA SER A 18 17.82 -6.87 5.33
C SER A 18 18.48 -7.12 6.68
N GLY A 19 19.72 -7.62 6.70
CA GLY A 19 20.36 -8.13 7.90
C GLY A 19 19.71 -9.42 8.41
N THR A 20 20.03 -9.79 9.65
CA THR A 20 19.53 -10.98 10.34
C THR A 20 18.65 -10.59 11.53
N GLY A 21 17.83 -11.52 12.02
CA GLY A 21 16.87 -11.31 13.11
C GLY A 21 15.46 -11.04 12.59
N PRO A 22 14.59 -10.39 13.37
CA PRO A 22 13.25 -10.01 12.92
C PRO A 22 13.36 -8.98 11.80
N VAL A 23 12.89 -9.33 10.59
CA VAL A 23 12.97 -8.46 9.40
C VAL A 23 11.60 -7.93 8.97
N ALA A 24 10.52 -8.55 9.45
CA ALA A 24 9.15 -8.12 9.20
C ALA A 24 8.20 -8.64 10.28
N GLU A 25 7.05 -7.98 10.41
CA GLU A 25 5.86 -8.49 11.09
C GLU A 25 4.73 -8.70 10.09
N GLY A 26 3.80 -9.58 10.40
CA GLY A 26 2.63 -9.80 9.57
C GLY A 26 1.44 -10.32 10.33
N VAL A 27 0.32 -10.29 9.63
CA VAL A 27 -0.97 -10.82 10.08
C VAL A 27 -1.54 -11.69 8.97
N GLN A 28 -1.89 -12.94 9.29
CA GLN A 28 -2.73 -13.77 8.46
C GLN A 28 -4.20 -13.56 8.87
N PHE A 29 -5.01 -13.12 7.91
CA PHE A 29 -6.44 -12.94 8.08
C PHE A 29 -7.18 -14.27 8.01
N THR A 30 -8.45 -14.25 8.41
CA THR A 30 -9.30 -15.44 8.51
C THR A 30 -9.66 -16.06 7.17
N ASP A 31 -9.52 -15.31 6.08
CA ASP A 31 -9.69 -15.78 4.70
C ASP A 31 -8.38 -16.35 4.11
N GLY A 32 -7.31 -16.40 4.90
CA GLY A 32 -6.00 -16.91 4.50
C GLY A 32 -5.04 -15.84 3.99
N SER A 33 -5.55 -14.68 3.57
CA SER A 33 -4.72 -13.58 3.06
C SER A 33 -3.77 -13.04 4.13
N VAL A 34 -2.65 -12.46 3.70
CA VAL A 34 -1.58 -12.00 4.60
C VAL A 34 -1.22 -10.55 4.30
N ALA A 35 -1.19 -9.72 5.34
CA ALA A 35 -0.50 -8.43 5.29
C ALA A 35 0.86 -8.56 5.98
N LEU A 36 1.91 -8.07 5.33
CA LEU A 36 3.29 -8.12 5.81
C LEU A 36 3.90 -6.70 5.79
N ARG A 37 4.50 -6.29 6.91
CA ARG A 37 5.21 -5.02 7.09
C ARG A 37 6.70 -5.28 7.27
N TRP A 38 7.51 -4.82 6.32
CA TRP A 38 8.97 -4.87 6.40
C TRP A 38 9.50 -3.79 7.34
N TYR A 39 10.51 -4.15 8.12
CA TYR A 39 11.30 -3.21 8.92
C TYR A 39 12.43 -2.58 8.10
N GLY A 40 13.13 -1.61 8.69
CA GLY A 40 14.29 -0.93 8.08
C GLY A 40 13.98 0.51 7.65
N ASP A 41 14.94 1.13 6.96
CA ASP A 41 14.90 2.55 6.56
C ASP A 41 13.79 2.87 5.55
N TYR A 42 13.35 1.86 4.78
CA TYR A 42 12.34 1.99 3.74
C TYR A 42 11.20 0.99 3.98
N PRO A 43 10.42 1.18 5.05
CA PRO A 43 9.46 0.17 5.48
C PRO A 43 8.27 0.11 4.52
N THR A 44 8.02 -1.08 3.98
CA THR A 44 7.00 -1.33 2.96
C THR A 44 5.96 -2.32 3.47
N THR A 45 4.71 -2.11 3.08
CA THR A 45 3.62 -3.06 3.36
C THR A 45 3.25 -3.80 2.09
N THR A 46 3.14 -5.12 2.17
CA THR A 46 2.77 -6.01 1.07
C THR A 46 1.59 -6.89 1.48
N VAL A 47 0.78 -7.28 0.50
CA VAL A 47 -0.36 -8.17 0.69
C VAL A 47 -0.17 -9.40 -0.17
N TRP A 48 -0.51 -10.56 0.38
CA TRP A 48 -0.33 -11.88 -0.24
C TRP A 48 -1.60 -12.70 -0.09
N ASP A 49 -1.84 -13.61 -1.03
CA ASP A 49 -2.98 -14.53 -0.97
C ASP A 49 -2.88 -15.54 0.18
N GLY A 50 -1.66 -15.80 0.68
CA GLY A 50 -1.43 -16.76 1.76
C GLY A 50 0.00 -16.76 2.28
N ILE A 51 0.19 -17.43 3.43
CA ILE A 51 1.51 -17.55 4.08
C ILE A 51 2.50 -18.36 3.24
N ASP A 52 2.02 -19.34 2.47
CA ASP A 52 2.86 -20.17 1.61
C ASP A 52 3.56 -19.34 0.53
N SER A 53 2.87 -18.32 -0.02
CA SER A 53 3.46 -17.39 -0.99
C SER A 53 4.58 -16.55 -0.36
N VAL A 54 4.39 -16.12 0.91
CA VAL A 54 5.42 -15.41 1.67
C VAL A 54 6.63 -16.30 1.89
N ILE A 55 6.44 -17.56 2.29
CA ILE A 55 7.53 -18.51 2.53
C ILE A 55 8.24 -18.87 1.22
N ALA A 56 7.51 -19.08 0.13
CA ALA A 56 8.09 -19.45 -1.16
C ALA A 56 9.05 -18.37 -1.69
N ILE A 57 8.71 -17.09 -1.51
CA ILE A 57 9.51 -15.97 -2.05
C ILE A 57 10.55 -15.48 -1.03
N HIS A 58 10.21 -15.45 0.26
CA HIS A 58 11.06 -14.85 1.30
C HIS A 58 11.70 -15.86 2.25
N GLY A 59 11.34 -17.13 2.21
CA GLY A 59 11.91 -18.19 3.05
C GLY A 59 13.35 -18.54 2.71
N HIS A 60 13.77 -18.31 1.46
CA HIS A 60 15.15 -18.53 0.98
C HIS A 60 15.74 -19.88 1.43
N GLY A 61 14.99 -20.97 1.24
CA GLY A 61 15.44 -22.33 1.59
C GLY A 61 15.60 -22.59 3.09
N GLY A 62 14.89 -21.86 3.94
CA GLY A 62 14.98 -21.95 5.41
C GLY A 62 15.89 -20.89 6.04
N ALA A 63 16.49 -19.99 5.25
CA ALA A 63 17.21 -18.84 5.80
C ALA A 63 16.27 -17.82 6.46
N THR A 64 14.96 -17.87 6.17
CA THR A 64 13.92 -17.12 6.88
C THR A 64 12.80 -18.05 7.33
N GLU A 65 12.37 -17.89 8.58
CA GLU A 65 11.29 -18.68 9.17
C GLU A 65 10.15 -17.78 9.67
N VAL A 66 8.95 -18.36 9.78
CA VAL A 66 7.76 -17.71 10.33
C VAL A 66 7.66 -18.05 11.82
N GLU A 67 7.79 -17.05 12.68
CA GLU A 67 7.51 -17.15 14.11
C GLU A 67 6.07 -16.69 14.37
N TRP A 68 5.16 -17.62 14.68
CA TRP A 68 3.78 -17.29 15.05
C TRP A 68 3.71 -16.78 16.49
N LEU A 69 3.10 -15.61 16.67
CA LEU A 69 2.87 -15.01 17.99
C LEU A 69 1.56 -15.48 18.62
N ASP A 70 0.60 -15.88 17.78
CA ASP A 70 -0.72 -16.36 18.19
C ASP A 70 -0.83 -17.87 17.87
N PRO A 71 -0.98 -18.74 18.90
CA PRO A 71 -0.71 -20.17 18.77
C PRO A 71 -1.69 -20.93 17.87
N GLU A 72 -2.96 -20.52 17.73
CA GLU A 72 -3.90 -21.21 16.84
C GLU A 72 -4.97 -20.25 16.26
N PRO A 73 -5.47 -20.51 15.03
CA PRO A 73 -6.69 -19.88 14.54
C PRO A 73 -7.87 -20.43 15.35
N GLY A 74 -8.44 -19.60 16.22
CA GLY A 74 -9.61 -19.92 17.03
C GLY A 74 -10.79 -19.00 16.73
N PRO A 75 -12.01 -19.31 17.18
CA PRO A 75 -13.08 -18.30 17.22
C PRO A 75 -12.56 -17.06 17.95
N ASP A 76 -12.80 -15.88 17.37
CA ASP A 76 -12.40 -14.63 18.01
C ASP A 76 -13.21 -14.49 19.32
N PRO A 77 -12.57 -14.56 20.50
CA PRO A 77 -13.27 -14.58 21.78
C PRO A 77 -13.97 -13.25 22.09
N ASP A 78 -13.53 -12.16 21.45
CA ASP A 78 -14.05 -10.80 21.69
C ASP A 78 -15.09 -10.39 20.65
N LEU A 79 -15.21 -11.13 19.55
CA LEU A 79 -16.23 -10.88 18.53
C LEU A 79 -17.61 -11.35 19.01
N LYS A 80 -18.32 -10.45 19.70
CA LYS A 80 -19.73 -10.64 20.10
C LYS A 80 -20.73 -10.33 19.00
N LEU A 81 -20.26 -9.83 17.87
CA LEU A 81 -21.10 -9.48 16.73
C LEU A 81 -21.32 -10.71 15.86
N PRO A 82 -22.55 -10.91 15.33
CA PRO A 82 -22.76 -11.96 14.34
C PRO A 82 -21.80 -11.75 13.16
N PRO A 83 -21.33 -12.84 12.50
CA PRO A 83 -20.59 -12.71 11.25
C PRO A 83 -21.33 -11.76 10.32
N ARG A 84 -20.59 -10.90 9.60
CA ARG A 84 -21.17 -10.06 8.56
C ARG A 84 -21.65 -10.99 7.44
N GLU A 85 -22.85 -11.51 7.57
CA GLU A 85 -23.55 -12.23 6.52
C GLU A 85 -23.64 -11.30 5.31
N SER A 86 -23.39 -11.86 4.12
CA SER A 86 -23.29 -11.19 2.83
C SER A 86 -24.03 -9.85 2.79
N LEU A 87 -23.30 -8.73 2.85
CA LEU A 87 -23.94 -7.48 2.52
C LEU A 87 -24.33 -7.56 1.03
N PRO A 88 -25.59 -7.30 0.67
CA PRO A 88 -25.91 -7.09 -0.73
C PRO A 88 -24.99 -5.98 -1.24
N PRO A 89 -24.38 -6.12 -2.43
CA PRO A 89 -23.64 -5.03 -3.02
C PRO A 89 -24.59 -3.84 -3.13
N ARG A 90 -24.38 -2.82 -2.29
CA ARG A 90 -25.11 -1.57 -2.41
C ARG A 90 -24.42 -0.80 -3.53
N PRO A 91 -25.09 -0.56 -4.67
CA PRO A 91 -24.50 0.24 -5.72
C PRO A 91 -24.22 1.64 -5.17
N TRP A 92 -23.14 2.25 -5.63
CA TRP A 92 -22.95 3.68 -5.48
C TRP A 92 -24.15 4.39 -6.16
N PRO A 93 -24.82 5.39 -5.54
CA PRO A 93 -24.45 6.23 -4.39
C PRO A 93 -25.05 5.84 -3.03
N ASP A 94 -25.81 4.74 -2.92
CA ASP A 94 -26.62 4.40 -1.73
C ASP A 94 -25.80 4.11 -0.45
N LEU A 95 -24.48 3.95 -0.57
CA LEU A 95 -23.55 3.77 0.55
C LEU A 95 -23.17 5.09 1.24
N HIS A 96 -23.21 6.19 0.49
CA HIS A 96 -22.79 7.53 0.94
C HIS A 96 -23.67 8.57 0.26
N SER A 97 -24.94 8.69 0.66
CA SER A 97 -25.70 9.89 0.31
C SER A 97 -24.89 11.10 0.77
N THR A 98 -24.52 11.98 -0.16
CA THR A 98 -23.96 13.29 0.19
C THR A 98 -24.93 13.93 1.18
N PRO A 99 -24.48 14.34 2.39
CA PRO A 99 -25.35 15.08 3.29
C PRO A 99 -25.95 16.25 2.51
N GLU A 100 -27.25 16.48 2.66
CA GLU A 100 -27.90 17.65 2.09
C GLU A 100 -27.10 18.90 2.52
N PRO A 101 -26.87 19.89 1.63
CA PRO A 101 -26.17 21.11 2.01
C PRO A 101 -26.81 21.66 3.28
N GLN A 102 -26.06 21.65 4.37
CA GLN A 102 -26.50 22.29 5.60
C GLN A 102 -26.61 23.79 5.30
N ASP A 103 -27.68 24.43 5.76
CA ASP A 103 -27.79 25.88 5.69
C ASP A 103 -26.48 26.50 6.18
N PRO A 104 -25.95 27.53 5.49
CA PRO A 104 -24.69 28.13 5.89
C PRO A 104 -24.78 28.55 7.35
N ASP A 105 -23.83 28.07 8.17
CA ASP A 105 -23.71 28.46 9.56
C ASP A 105 -23.72 30.00 9.63
N PRO A 106 -24.70 30.63 10.31
CA PRO A 106 -24.84 32.08 10.33
C PRO A 106 -23.63 32.82 10.96
N LEU A 107 -22.62 32.09 11.45
CA LEU A 107 -21.39 32.64 12.01
C LEU A 107 -20.30 32.95 10.97
N HIS A 108 -20.45 32.56 9.70
CA HIS A 108 -19.53 33.01 8.63
C HIS A 108 -19.92 34.40 8.11
N HIS A 109 -19.72 35.43 8.94
CA HIS A 109 -19.68 36.81 8.46
C HIS A 109 -18.39 37.05 7.68
N ASP A 110 -18.50 37.20 6.36
CA ASP A 110 -17.45 37.75 5.51
C ASP A 110 -17.12 39.18 5.97
N VAL A 111 -16.02 39.33 6.69
CA VAL A 111 -15.30 40.60 6.78
C VAL A 111 -14.24 40.55 5.70
N ASP A 112 -14.50 41.14 4.53
CA ASP A 112 -13.47 41.72 3.67
C ASP A 112 -14.07 42.50 2.50
N GLY A 113 -14.73 43.61 2.84
CA GLY A 113 -14.98 44.70 1.91
C GLY A 113 -13.73 45.55 1.71
N VAL A 114 -12.73 45.08 0.97
CA VAL A 114 -11.66 45.95 0.42
C VAL A 114 -11.56 45.73 -1.09
N ARG A 115 -12.13 46.70 -1.81
CA ARG A 115 -12.09 46.85 -3.27
C ARG A 115 -10.66 46.75 -3.81
N ARG A 116 -10.40 45.79 -4.71
CA ARG A 116 -9.24 45.86 -5.61
C ARG A 116 -9.68 46.45 -6.94
N SER A 117 -9.14 47.62 -7.26
CA SER A 117 -9.31 48.31 -8.53
C SER A 117 -8.53 47.61 -9.64
N ASP A 118 -9.17 47.46 -10.79
CA ASP A 118 -8.56 47.07 -12.06
C ASP A 118 -7.29 47.87 -12.36
N ARG A 119 -6.21 47.16 -12.73
CA ARG A 119 -5.17 47.63 -13.66
C ARG A 119 -4.16 46.52 -14.00
N ASP A 120 -4.00 46.33 -15.32
CA ASP A 120 -2.77 45.97 -16.05
C ASP A 120 -2.34 44.48 -16.05
N LEU A 121 -2.58 43.70 -17.11
CA LEU A 121 -1.94 43.65 -18.45
C LEU A 121 -0.89 42.51 -18.57
N ALA A 122 -1.30 41.47 -19.31
CA ALA A 122 -0.60 40.66 -20.33
C ALA A 122 0.89 40.28 -20.22
N ALA A 123 1.17 38.97 -20.37
CA ALA A 123 2.18 38.31 -21.25
C ALA A 123 2.25 36.82 -20.85
N ASP A 124 1.71 35.85 -21.60
CA ASP A 124 2.22 35.21 -22.84
C ASP A 124 3.57 34.48 -22.73
N ARG A 125 3.65 33.33 -23.42
CA ARG A 125 4.69 32.28 -23.60
C ARG A 125 4.32 30.96 -22.90
N GLY A 126 4.12 29.83 -23.58
CA GLY A 126 4.34 29.45 -24.97
C GLY A 126 4.61 27.94 -25.01
N PHE A 127 3.73 27.18 -25.66
CA PHE A 127 3.85 25.73 -25.90
C PHE A 127 4.79 25.47 -27.09
N GLY A 128 5.61 24.41 -27.03
CA GLY A 128 6.50 23.98 -28.12
C GLY A 128 6.69 22.46 -28.12
N PRO A 129 7.05 21.85 -29.27
CA PRO A 129 6.24 20.75 -29.82
C PRO A 129 6.90 19.35 -29.79
N GLU A 130 6.06 18.42 -30.22
CA GLU A 130 6.12 16.95 -30.24
C GLU A 130 7.35 16.36 -30.95
N GLY A 131 7.85 15.24 -30.42
CA GLY A 131 8.93 14.43 -30.98
C GLY A 131 8.46 13.03 -31.37
N ASP A 132 8.59 12.78 -32.68
CA ASP A 132 8.35 11.61 -33.53
C ASP A 132 8.58 10.20 -32.91
N PHE A 133 7.66 9.27 -33.18
CA PHE A 133 7.71 7.86 -32.73
C PHE A 133 7.99 6.95 -33.95
N ASP A 134 9.26 6.60 -34.17
CA ASP A 134 9.64 5.60 -35.18
C ASP A 134 9.41 4.18 -34.65
N ARG A 135 8.67 3.39 -35.43
CA ARG A 135 8.20 2.04 -35.11
C ARG A 135 8.96 1.04 -35.98
N GLY A 136 10.01 0.43 -35.45
CA GLY A 136 10.62 -0.71 -36.12
C GLY A 136 11.84 -1.34 -35.45
N LYS A 137 11.64 -2.46 -34.75
CA LYS A 137 12.25 -3.79 -35.00
C LYS A 137 12.23 -4.66 -33.74
N ARG A 138 11.57 -5.82 -33.84
CA ARG A 138 11.61 -6.89 -32.84
C ARG A 138 12.98 -7.57 -32.90
N GLY A 139 13.66 -7.69 -31.76
CA GLY A 139 14.91 -8.43 -31.63
C GLY A 139 15.25 -8.72 -30.17
N ALA A 140 15.29 -10.01 -29.84
CA ALA A 140 15.95 -10.69 -28.71
C ALA A 140 15.89 -10.11 -27.28
N ALA A 141 15.45 -10.95 -26.33
CA ALA A 141 15.54 -10.69 -24.89
C ALA A 141 17.02 -10.59 -24.43
N PRO A 142 17.38 -9.61 -23.57
CA PRO A 142 18.72 -9.54 -23.00
C PRO A 142 18.89 -10.52 -21.82
N PRO A 143 20.13 -11.00 -21.55
CA PRO A 143 20.41 -11.93 -20.46
C PRO A 143 20.26 -11.27 -19.08
N SER A 144 19.89 -12.09 -18.09
CA SER A 144 19.74 -11.72 -16.69
C SER A 144 21.06 -11.28 -16.08
N THR A 145 21.24 -9.98 -15.89
CA THR A 145 22.22 -9.41 -14.96
C THR A 145 21.51 -8.32 -14.17
N TRP A 146 21.29 -8.56 -12.87
CA TRP A 146 20.79 -7.55 -11.95
C TRP A 146 21.90 -6.52 -11.73
N THR A 147 21.75 -5.34 -12.34
CA THR A 147 22.63 -4.20 -12.11
C THR A 147 22.42 -3.66 -10.71
N SER A 148 23.52 -3.50 -9.97
CA SER A 148 23.57 -2.85 -8.66
C SER A 148 23.21 -1.37 -8.79
N TYR A 149 22.18 -0.91 -8.07
CA TYR A 149 21.91 0.51 -7.93
C TYR A 149 22.90 1.14 -6.96
N ARG A 150 23.67 2.13 -7.43
CA ARG A 150 24.42 3.04 -6.57
C ARG A 150 23.44 4.09 -6.03
N VAL A 151 23.26 4.11 -4.71
CA VAL A 151 22.58 5.19 -4.00
C VAL A 151 23.58 6.34 -3.83
N PHE A 152 23.29 7.51 -4.40
CA PHE A 152 23.98 8.74 -4.02
C PHE A 152 23.38 9.24 -2.69
N ARG A 153 24.26 9.63 -1.76
CA ARG A 153 23.90 10.31 -0.52
C ARG A 153 23.48 11.74 -0.77
#